data_AF-A0A3M4WEP1-F1
#
_entry.id   AF-A0A3M4WEP1-F1
#
_cell.length_a   1.000
_cell.length_b   1.000
_cell.length_c   1.000
_cell.angle_alpha   90.00
_cell.angle_beta   90.00
_cell.angle_gamma   90.00
#
_symmetry.space_group_name_H-M   'P 1'
#
loop_
_entity.id
_entity.type
_entity.pdbx_description
1 polymer ?
#
loop_
_entity_poly.entity_id
_entity_poly.type
_entity_poly.pdbx_seq_one_letter_code
_entity_poly.pdbx_strand_id
1 'polypeptide(L)' 'PELTDEGLLQMHITLSAANEANYSYLNVAGEFYHQKPGTGAIFDGSLDHFAVNATPVPRTIIYMEFEKEKFMKH' A
#
# COMPACT_ATOMS: atom_id res chain seq x y z
N PRO A 1 15.72 -16.92 5.97
CA PRO A 1 14.44 -17.35 6.57
C PRO A 1 13.36 -16.35 6.18
N GLU A 2 12.61 -16.68 5.13
CA GLU A 2 11.47 -15.88 4.70
C GLU A 2 10.38 -16.00 5.76
N LEU A 3 10.04 -14.87 6.39
CA LEU A 3 8.94 -14.75 7.36
C LEU A 3 7.63 -14.82 6.57
N THR A 4 7.26 -16.02 6.13
CA THR A 4 5.96 -16.31 5.53
C THR A 4 4.93 -16.48 6.65
N ASP A 5 3.84 -15.71 6.61
CA ASP A 5 2.65 -15.77 7.50
C ASP A 5 2.66 -14.97 8.82
N GLU A 6 3.07 -13.70 8.83
CA GLU A 6 2.77 -12.84 9.99
C GLU A 6 1.32 -12.32 10.04
N GLY A 7 0.48 -12.62 9.03
CA GLY A 7 -0.93 -12.20 9.03
C GLY A 7 -1.09 -10.68 9.09
N LEU A 8 -0.09 -9.93 8.63
CA LEU A 8 -0.06 -8.48 8.66
C LEU A 8 -0.79 -7.90 7.46
N LEU A 9 -1.69 -6.96 7.74
CA LEU A 9 -2.23 -6.05 6.75
C LEU A 9 -1.33 -4.81 6.68
N GLN A 10 -1.09 -4.37 5.46
CA GLN A 10 -0.43 -3.10 5.18
C GLN A 10 -1.45 -2.09 4.70
N MET A 11 -1.27 -0.84 5.10
CA MET A 11 -2.08 0.28 4.66
C MET A 11 -1.23 1.42 4.13
N HIS A 12 -1.54 1.85 2.91
CA HIS A 12 -0.94 3.01 2.26
C HIS A 12 -2.00 4.10 2.11
N ILE A 13 -1.82 5.25 2.77
CA ILE A 13 -2.65 6.45 2.55
C ILE A 13 -1.79 7.50 1.87
N THR A 14 -2.21 7.99 0.70
CA THR A 14 -1.44 8.99 -0.04
C THR A 14 -1.72 10.38 0.50
N LEU A 15 -0.70 11.07 1.00
CA LEU A 15 -0.80 12.45 1.49
C LEU A 15 -0.54 13.46 0.38
N SER A 16 0.50 13.21 -0.43
CA SER A 16 0.86 14.04 -1.56
C SER A 16 1.47 13.21 -2.69
N ALA A 17 1.21 13.63 -3.92
CA ALA A 17 1.75 13.07 -5.15
C ALA A 17 1.71 14.14 -6.24
N ALA A 18 2.16 13.82 -7.46
CA ALA A 18 1.97 14.69 -8.61
C ALA A 18 0.48 15.00 -8.83
N ASN A 19 0.15 16.27 -9.10
CA ASN A 19 -1.23 16.68 -9.40
C ASN A 19 -1.60 16.40 -10.86
N GLU A 20 -0.63 16.49 -11.76
CA GLU A 20 -0.77 16.23 -13.19
C GLU A 20 0.15 15.08 -13.58
N ALA A 21 -0.24 14.31 -14.62
CA ALA A 21 0.55 13.18 -15.11
C ALA A 21 1.02 12.25 -13.97
N ASN A 22 0.12 11.98 -13.01
CA ASN A 22 0.44 11.15 -11.86
C ASN A 22 0.53 9.69 -12.30
N TYR A 23 1.77 9.22 -12.45
CA TYR A 23 2.10 7.82 -12.75
C TYR A 23 2.64 7.12 -11.49
N SER A 24 2.05 7.44 -10.33
CA SER A 24 2.35 6.77 -9.06
C SER A 24 1.35 5.65 -8.82
N TYR A 25 1.86 4.43 -8.66
CA TYR A 25 1.04 3.23 -8.52
C TYR A 25 1.54 2.35 -7.38
N LEU A 26 0.58 1.67 -6.75
CA LEU A 26 0.80 0.50 -5.94
C LEU A 26 0.25 -0.69 -6.72
N ASN A 27 1.07 -1.72 -6.93
CA ASN A 27 0.60 -3.02 -7.39
C ASN A 27 0.50 -3.97 -6.20
N VAL A 28 -0.60 -4.73 -6.11
CA VAL A 28 -0.76 -5.83 -5.16
C VAL A 28 -1.37 -7.01 -5.90
N ALA A 29 -0.64 -8.13 -5.96
CA ALA A 29 -1.08 -9.36 -6.62
C ALA A 29 -1.61 -9.14 -8.05
N GLY A 30 -1.00 -8.21 -8.80
CA GLY A 30 -1.40 -7.87 -10.18
C GLY A 30 -2.42 -6.73 -10.30
N GLU A 31 -3.08 -6.32 -9.21
CA GLU A 31 -4.04 -5.21 -9.19
C GLU A 31 -3.34 -3.87 -8.97
N PHE A 32 -3.65 -2.88 -9.79
CA PHE A 32 -3.02 -1.56 -9.74
C PHE A 32 -3.92 -0.49 -9.09
N TYR A 33 -3.40 0.12 -8.03
CA TYR A 33 -4.00 1.24 -7.33
C TYR A 33 -3.26 2.53 -7.66
N HIS A 34 -3.98 3.48 -8.26
CA HIS A 34 -3.43 4.82 -8.51
C HIS A 34 -3.38 5.60 -7.20
N GLN A 35 -2.19 6.06 -6.82
CA GLN A 35 -1.95 6.78 -5.58
C GLN A 35 -2.10 8.29 -5.75
N LYS A 36 -3.33 8.79 -5.59
CA LYS A 36 -3.68 10.22 -5.57
C LYS A 36 -3.85 10.70 -4.13
N PRO A 37 -3.60 11.99 -3.82
CA PRO A 37 -3.86 12.53 -2.47
C PRO A 37 -5.27 12.16 -1.97
N GLY A 38 -5.35 11.65 -0.74
CA GLY A 38 -6.59 11.19 -0.12
C GLY A 38 -7.01 9.75 -0.47
N THR A 39 -6.31 9.07 -1.38
CA THR A 39 -6.57 7.65 -1.67
C THR A 39 -5.85 6.74 -0.67
N GLY A 40 -6.49 5.62 -0.35
CA GLY A 40 -5.96 4.60 0.55
C GLY A 40 -6.10 3.20 -0.04
N ALA A 41 -5.15 2.33 0.28
CA ALA A 41 -5.23 0.89 0.01
C ALA A 41 -4.86 0.14 1.29
N ILE A 42 -5.64 -0.90 1.62
CA ILE A 42 -5.34 -1.89 2.66
C ILE A 42 -5.22 -3.23 1.97
N PHE A 43 -4.12 -3.94 2.20
CA PHE A 43 -3.86 -5.21 1.55
C PHE A 43 -3.05 -6.15 2.44
N ASP A 44 -3.02 -7.43 2.08
CA ASP A 44 -2.18 -8.43 2.73
C ASP A 44 -0.72 -8.22 2.31
N GLY A 45 0.13 -7.87 3.28
CA GLY A 45 1.55 -7.56 3.03
C GLY A 45 2.38 -8.77 2.58
N SER A 46 1.85 -9.99 2.71
CA SER A 46 2.52 -11.21 2.23
C SER A 46 2.37 -11.45 0.73
N LEU A 47 1.42 -10.78 0.08
CA LEU A 47 1.23 -10.89 -1.38
C LEU A 47 2.38 -10.21 -2.12
N ASP A 48 2.68 -10.66 -3.34
CA ASP A 48 3.61 -9.94 -4.21
C ASP A 48 3.09 -8.52 -4.47
N HIS A 49 3.89 -7.53 -4.09
CA HIS A 49 3.50 -6.13 -4.18
C HIS A 49 4.70 -5.24 -4.40
N PHE A 50 4.49 -4.14 -5.12
CA PHE A 50 5.50 -3.12 -5.32
C PHE A 50 4.86 -1.74 -5.48
N ALA A 51 5.64 -0.71 -5.19
CA ALA A 51 5.26 0.68 -5.38
C ALA A 51 6.21 1.34 -6.39
N VAL A 52 5.64 2.03 -7.37
CA VAL A 52 6.38 2.85 -8.35
C VAL A 52 5.93 4.29 -8.24
N ASN A 53 6.90 5.20 -8.18
CA ASN A 53 6.69 6.62 -8.41
C ASN A 53 7.43 7.02 -9.69
N ALA A 54 6.73 7.00 -10.83
CA ALA A 54 7.29 7.41 -12.11
C ALA A 54 7.00 8.90 -12.40
N THR A 55 7.19 9.75 -11.39
CA THR A 55 6.95 11.20 -11.50
C THR A 55 8.18 11.97 -11.01
N PRO A 56 8.39 13.23 -11.47
CA PRO A 56 9.53 14.04 -11.05
C PRO A 56 9.37 14.64 -9.64
N VAL A 57 8.23 14.39 -8.97
CA VAL A 57 7.93 14.93 -7.64
C VAL A 57 7.89 13.82 -6.59
N PRO A 58 8.24 14.12 -5.34
CA PRO A 58 8.10 13.16 -4.26
C PRO A 58 6.63 12.74 -4.04
N ARG A 59 6.43 11.44 -3.81
CA ARG A 59 5.16 10.87 -3.33
C ARG A 59 5.28 10.55 -1.85
N THR A 60 4.45 11.19 -1.02
CA THR A 60 4.42 10.96 0.42
C THR A 60 3.19 10.13 0.79
N ILE A 61 3.41 9.05 1.55
CA ILE A 61 2.35 8.20 2.07
C ILE A 61 2.45 8.09 3.59
N ILE A 62 1.32 7.83 4.24
CA ILE A 62 1.33 7.15 5.52
C ILE A 62 1.39 5.66 5.23
N TYR A 63 2.38 5.01 5.82
CA TYR A 63 2.53 3.56 5.85
C TYR A 63 2.21 3.07 7.25
N MET A 64 1.33 2.09 7.35
CA MET A 64 1.01 1.41 8.59
C MET A 64 0.94 -0.09 8.34
N GLU A 65 1.45 -0.87 9.30
CA GLU A 65 1.24 -2.31 9.37
C GLU A 65 0.43 -2.61 10.62
N PHE A 66 -0.48 -3.56 10.51
CA PHE A 66 -1.25 -4.04 11.65
C PHE A 66 -1.53 -5.52 11.48
N GLU A 67 -1.51 -6.23 12.60
CA GLU A 67 -1.98 -7.60 12.63
C GLU A 67 -3.44 -7.62 12.20
N LYS A 68 -3.77 -8.50 11.26
CA LYS A 68 -5.14 -8.95 11.08
C LYS A 68 -5.49 -9.72 12.33
N GLU A 69 -5.92 -9.04 13.39
CA GLU A 69 -6.35 -9.68 14.62
C GLU A 69 -7.27 -10.85 14.23
N LYS A 70 -6.91 -12.05 14.70
CA LYS A 70 -7.89 -13.12 14.84
C LYS A 70 -8.96 -12.51 15.71
N PHE A 71 -10.07 -12.05 15.13
CA PHE A 71 -11.28 -11.75 15.87
C PHE A 71 -11.70 -13.06 16.55
N MET A 72 -11.08 -13.35 17.68
CA MET A 72 -11.35 -14.47 18.55
C MET A 72 -12.75 -14.20 19.08
N LYS A 73 -13.70 -14.97 18.54
CA LYS A 73 -15.04 -15.09 19.08
C LYS A 73 -14.95 -15.20 20.60
N HIS A 74 -15.58 -14.29 21.32
CA HIS A 74 -15.98 -14.52 22.71
C HIS A 74 -16.93 -15.72 22.77
#